data_AF-A0A349B440-F1
#
_entry.id   AF-A0A349B440-F1
#
_cell.length_a   1.000
_cell.length_b   1.000
_cell.length_c   1.000
_cell.angle_alpha   90.00
_cell.angle_beta   90.00
_cell.angle_gamma   90.00
#
_symmetry.space_group_name_H-M   'P 1'
#
loop_
_entity.id
_entity.type
_entity.pdbx_description
1 polymer ?
#
loop_
_entity_poly.entity_id
_entity_poly.type
_entity_poly.pdbx_seq_one_letter_code
_entity_poly.pdbx_strand_id
1 'polypeptide(L)'
;MTRWTCPDCGREFGRTRQGHECAPALSLEEYFSTGPERERPIFEAVHGHLSSLGDVYVEPVSVGIFFKIHTTFAQLRPMTKWVALSFFS
;
A
#
# COMPACT_ATOMS: atom_id res chain seq x y z
N MET A 1 12.27 -14.89 0.75
CA MET A 1 12.98 -13.97 1.67
C MET A 1 12.05 -13.59 2.80
N THR A 2 12.57 -13.49 4.03
CA THR A 2 11.76 -13.18 5.22
C THR A 2 11.56 -11.67 5.32
N ARG A 3 10.30 -11.24 5.48
CA ARG A 3 9.95 -9.83 5.74
C ARG A 3 10.34 -9.48 7.18
N TRP A 4 10.82 -8.27 7.40
CA TRP A 4 11.02 -7.73 8.75
C TRP A 4 9.80 -6.92 9.16
N THR A 5 9.20 -7.28 10.28
CA THR A 5 8.12 -6.51 10.90
C THR A 5 8.72 -5.44 11.82
N CYS A 6 8.34 -4.18 11.61
CA CYS A 6 8.71 -3.11 12.53
C CYS A 6 8.04 -3.36 13.90
N PRO A 7 8.80 -3.40 15.01
CA PRO A 7 8.23 -3.66 16.33
C PRO A 7 7.32 -2.54 16.84
N ASP A 8 7.46 -1.32 16.30
CA ASP A 8 6.74 -0.14 16.77
C ASP A 8 5.40 0.07 16.06
N CYS A 9 5.36 -0.10 14.74
CA CYS A 9 4.14 0.11 13.93
C CYS A 9 3.53 -1.18 13.35
N GLY A 10 4.19 -2.33 13.49
CA GLY A 10 3.69 -3.62 13.00
C GLY A 10 3.72 -3.81 11.48
N ARG A 11 4.18 -2.83 10.71
CA ARG A 11 4.26 -2.92 9.23
C ARG A 11 5.42 -3.78 8.78
N GLU A 12 5.26 -4.42 7.61
CA GLU A 12 6.24 -5.33 7.03
C GLU A 12 7.13 -4.65 5.98
N PHE A 13 8.43 -4.90 6.04
CA PHE A 13 9.42 -4.33 5.11
C PHE A 13 10.38 -5.41 4.61
N GLY A 14 10.96 -5.20 3.43
CA GLY A 14 11.91 -6.16 2.86
C GLY A 14 13.32 -6.06 3.43
N ARG A 15 13.64 -4.97 4.14
CA ARG A 15 14.94 -4.77 4.79
C ARG A 15 14.77 -4.54 6.29
N THR A 16 15.61 -5.19 7.09
CA THR A 16 15.68 -4.97 8.54
C THR A 16 16.00 -3.50 8.85
N ARG A 17 15.25 -2.89 9.78
CA ARG A 17 15.41 -1.48 10.18
C ARG A 17 15.34 -0.49 9.00
N GLN A 18 14.54 -0.80 7.98
CA GLN A 18 14.31 0.12 6.88
C GLN A 18 13.76 1.45 7.41
N GLY A 19 14.35 2.58 7.00
CA GLY A 19 13.84 3.90 7.32
C GLY A 19 12.45 4.10 6.72
N HIS A 20 11.49 4.52 7.54
CA HIS A 20 10.10 4.73 7.14
C HIS A 20 9.43 5.75 8.06
N GLU A 21 8.32 6.34 7.59
CA GLU A 21 7.38 7.02 8.48
C GLU A 21 6.69 5.97 9.36
N CYS A 22 7.02 5.98 10.64
CA CYS A 22 6.57 4.98 11.59
C CYS A 22 5.17 5.28 12.10
N ALA A 23 4.18 4.78 11.36
CA ALA A 23 2.76 4.82 11.72
C ALA A 23 2.12 3.47 11.34
N PRO A 24 1.12 2.97 12.12
CA PRO A 24 0.37 1.78 11.76
C PRO A 24 -0.28 1.92 10.38
N ALA A 25 -0.50 0.77 9.72
CA ALA A 25 -1.34 0.74 8.54
C ALA A 25 -2.81 0.99 8.92
N LEU A 26 -3.57 1.58 8.01
CA LEU A 26 -5.01 1.74 8.12
C LEU A 26 -5.71 0.50 7.56
N SER A 27 -6.93 0.22 8.03
CA SER A 27 -7.85 -0.63 7.27
C SER A 27 -8.26 0.06 5.95
N LEU A 28 -8.74 -0.72 4.98
CA LEU A 28 -9.25 -0.17 3.73
C LEU A 28 -10.46 0.75 3.96
N GLU A 29 -11.39 0.36 4.84
CA GLU A 29 -12.51 1.19 5.27
C GLU A 29 -12.06 2.54 5.85
N GLU A 30 -11.10 2.53 6.79
CA GLU A 30 -10.56 3.77 7.38
C GLU A 30 -9.90 4.64 6.31
N TYR A 31 -9.08 4.06 5.44
CA TYR A 31 -8.41 4.79 4.36
C TYR A 31 -9.44 5.47 3.43
N PHE A 32 -10.42 4.72 2.94
CA PHE A 32 -11.42 5.25 2.01
C PHE A 32 -12.46 6.18 2.66
N SER A 33 -12.57 6.20 3.99
CA SER A 33 -13.51 7.10 4.69
C SER A 33 -13.15 8.59 4.59
N THR A 34 -11.88 8.90 4.26
CA THR A 34 -11.36 10.28 4.21
C THR A 34 -10.87 10.69 2.82
N GLY A 35 -10.68 9.74 1.91
CA GLY A 35 -10.15 9.96 0.56
C GLY A 35 -11.22 10.35 -0.46
N PRO A 36 -10.85 10.98 -1.59
CA PRO A 36 -11.74 11.16 -2.71
C PRO A 36 -12.43 9.88 -3.20
N GLU A 37 -13.74 9.96 -3.49
CA GLU A 37 -14.56 8.82 -3.92
C GLU A 37 -13.99 8.05 -5.13
N ARG A 38 -13.24 8.75 -6.01
CA ARG A 38 -12.58 8.14 -7.18
C ARG A 38 -11.51 7.09 -6.84
N GLU A 39 -10.97 7.10 -5.62
CA GLU A 39 -9.85 6.22 -5.27
C GLU A 39 -10.27 4.75 -5.22
N ARG A 40 -11.41 4.46 -4.59
CA ARG A 40 -11.90 3.09 -4.38
C ARG A 40 -12.07 2.32 -5.69
N PRO A 41 -12.78 2.81 -6.73
CA PRO A 41 -12.91 2.05 -7.99
C PRO A 41 -11.57 1.84 -8.71
N ILE A 42 -10.62 2.78 -8.60
CA ILE A 42 -9.27 2.62 -9.18
C ILE A 42 -8.50 1.54 -8.43
N PHE A 43 -8.53 1.58 -7.10
CA PHE A 43 -7.93 0.55 -6.26
C PHE A 43 -8.49 -0.83 -6.57
N GLU A 44 -9.82 -0.98 -6.63
CA GLU A 44 -10.48 -2.25 -6.92
C GLU A 44 -10.08 -2.81 -8.28
N ALA A 45 -10.00 -1.98 -9.32
CA ALA A 45 -9.58 -2.41 -10.65
C ALA A 45 -8.12 -2.90 -10.66
N VAL A 46 -7.21 -2.14 -10.03
CA VAL A 46 -5.78 -2.49 -9.97
C VAL A 46 -5.56 -3.73 -9.09
N HIS A 47 -6.13 -3.74 -7.89
CA HIS A 47 -6.02 -4.86 -6.95
C HIS A 47 -6.65 -6.13 -7.51
N GLY A 48 -7.79 -6.03 -8.20
CA GLY A 48 -8.43 -7.17 -8.87
C GLY A 48 -7.53 -7.80 -9.93
N HIS A 49 -6.87 -6.97 -10.76
CA HIS A 49 -5.88 -7.49 -11.71
C HIS A 49 -4.67 -8.11 -11.01
N LEU A 50 -4.08 -7.43 -10.03
CA LEU A 50 -2.91 -7.92 -9.30
C LEU A 50 -3.17 -9.24 -8.57
N SER A 51 -4.35 -9.36 -7.94
CA SER A 51 -4.79 -10.58 -7.25
C SER A 51 -4.93 -11.77 -8.21
N SER A 52 -5.18 -11.52 -9.50
CA SER A 52 -5.20 -12.58 -10.52
C SER A 52 -3.80 -13.11 -10.87
N LEU A 53 -2.74 -12.37 -10.54
CA LEU A 53 -1.35 -12.73 -10.81
C LEU A 53 -0.68 -13.43 -9.63
N GLY A 54 -1.23 -13.31 -8.42
CA GLY A 54 -0.71 -13.96 -7.22
C GLY A 54 -1.14 -13.28 -5.92
N ASP A 55 -0.63 -13.78 -4.81
CA ASP A 55 -0.89 -13.21 -3.48
C ASP A 55 -0.17 -11.86 -3.32
N VAL A 56 -0.96 -10.80 -3.23
CA VAL A 56 -0.48 -9.43 -3.07
C VAL A 56 -0.99 -8.87 -1.75
N TYR A 57 -0.05 -8.47 -0.91
CA TYR A 57 -0.37 -7.78 0.34
C TYR A 57 -0.61 -6.30 0.07
N VAL A 58 -1.73 -5.79 0.58
CA VAL A 58 -2.13 -4.38 0.48
C VAL A 58 -1.88 -3.69 1.82
N GLU A 59 -1.20 -2.56 1.78
CA GLU A 59 -0.90 -1.76 2.98
C GLU A 59 -1.32 -0.31 2.78
N PRO A 60 -2.52 0.08 3.24
CA PRO A 60 -2.99 1.46 3.23
C PRO A 60 -2.26 2.29 4.29
N VAL A 61 -1.79 3.46 3.92
CA VAL A 61 -1.23 4.48 4.83
C VAL A 61 -1.70 5.87 4.43
N SER A 62 -1.43 6.87 5.26
CA SER A 62 -1.86 8.27 5.03
C SER A 62 -1.55 8.84 3.64
N VAL A 63 -0.44 8.41 3.02
CA VAL A 63 0.02 8.92 1.71
C VAL A 63 -0.43 8.08 0.51
N GLY A 64 -1.11 6.96 0.71
CA GLY A 64 -1.54 6.07 -0.37
C GLY A 64 -1.57 4.60 0.02
N ILE A 65 -1.86 3.75 -0.97
CA ILE A 65 -1.93 2.30 -0.82
C ILE A 65 -0.69 1.66 -1.45
N PHE A 66 0.07 0.91 -0.64
CA PHE A 66 1.21 0.13 -1.12
C PHE A 66 0.82 -1.30 -1.44
N PHE A 67 1.39 -1.84 -2.51
CA PHE A 67 1.31 -3.26 -2.86
C PHE A 67 2.65 -3.94 -2.62
N LYS A 68 2.61 -5.11 -1.96
CA LYS A 68 3.81 -5.84 -1.55
C LYS A 68 3.72 -7.33 -1.83
N ILE A 69 4.87 -7.89 -2.19
CA ILE A 69 5.19 -9.32 -2.15
C ILE A 69 6.62 -9.33 -1.63
N HIS A 70 7.00 -9.71 -0.41
CA HIS A 70 8.38 -9.45 0.12
C HIS A 70 8.75 -7.97 0.30
N THR A 71 8.82 -7.17 -0.75
CA THR A 71 9.05 -5.71 -0.74
C THR A 71 7.86 -4.99 -1.36
N THR A 72 7.80 -3.68 -1.13
CA THR A 72 6.92 -2.81 -1.92
C THR A 72 7.39 -2.82 -3.37
N PHE A 73 6.47 -3.10 -4.29
CA PHE A 73 6.74 -3.03 -5.73
C PHE A 73 5.88 -1.96 -6.43
N ALA A 74 4.75 -1.58 -5.85
CA ALA A 74 3.90 -0.53 -6.40
C ALA A 74 3.18 0.30 -5.32
N GLN A 75 2.73 1.48 -5.71
CA GLN A 75 1.89 2.37 -4.91
C GLN A 75 0.81 3.02 -5.76
N LEU A 76 -0.42 3.07 -5.24
CA LEU A 76 -1.43 4.03 -5.66
C LEU A 76 -1.43 5.22 -4.71
N ARG A 77 -1.23 6.41 -5.25
CA ARG A 77 -1.22 7.66 -4.47
C ARG A 77 -2.25 8.65 -5.01
N PRO A 78 -3.20 9.12 -4.18
CA PRO A 78 -4.11 10.16 -4.61
C PRO A 78 -3.36 11.47 -4.83
N MET A 79 -3.64 12.08 -5.98
CA MET A 79 -3.27 13.44 -6.33
C MET A 79 -4.54 14.27 -6.44
N THR A 80 -4.42 15.59 -6.63
CA THR A 80 -5.59 16.50 -6.63
C THR A 80 -6.67 16.10 -7.62
N LYS A 81 -6.30 15.62 -8.82
CA LYS A 81 -7.24 15.32 -9.92
C LYS A 81 -7.11 13.91 -10.49
N TRP A 82 -6.16 13.12 -10.01
CA TRP A 82 -5.80 11.82 -10.57
C TRP A 82 -5.21 10.92 -9.49
N VAL A 83 -4.97 9.65 -9.80
CA VAL A 83 -4.25 8.71 -8.92
C VAL A 83 -2.96 8.31 -9.63
N ALA A 84 -1.84 8.47 -8.95
CA ALA A 84 -0.54 8.05 -9.45
C ALA A 84 -0.34 6.56 -9.19
N LEU A 85 0.00 5.80 -10.22
CA LEU A 85 0.58 4.47 -10.08
C LEU A 85 2.09 4.59 -10.23
N SER A 86 2.83 4.23 -9.18
CA SER A 86 4.30 4.20 -9.17
C SER A 86 4.80 2.79 -8.93
N PHE A 87 5.95 2.45 -9.52
CA PHE A 87 6.63 1.18 -9.32
C PHE A 87 7.97 1.40 -8.65
N PHE A 88 8.39 0.45 -7.81
CA PHE A 88 9.66 0.46 -7.09
C PHE A 88 10.53 -0.71 -7.54
N SER A 89 11.84 -0.47 -7.64
CA SER A 89 12.88 -1.45 -7.98
C SER A 89 13.73 -1.81 -6.77
#